data_AF-A0A537KAE3-F1
#
_entry.id   AF-A0A537KAE3-F1
#
_cell.length_a   1.000
_cell.length_b   1.000
_cell.length_c   1.000
_cell.angle_alpha   90.00
_cell.angle_beta   90.00
_cell.angle_gamma   90.00
#
_symmetry.space_group_name_H-M   'P 1'
#
loop_
_entity.id
_entity.type
_entity.pdbx_description
1 polymer ?
#
loop_
_entity_poly.entity_id
_entity_poly.type
_entity_poly.pdbx_seq_one_letter_code
_entity_poly.pdbx_strand_id
1 'polypeptide(L)'
;MALRSYDLAMIKDKEKPGSFDQVFKQEYSTAYNQLSFRKKVAAAFFDTSAVTQSKKDYTEFTEKFKKDKPDSLTNEEAQSLLDKYIANSVYGKIQPLMSVYTSDPKYQMMFPAIKGYNWAGVAPVQNVTELADPNMKYKLLMELTGFAAKGQEKTAKNEINGGIGEVARKINLHVAAGVPQKNIDVVVIVHAGALFALLNNEKYKRKYGIDNPNTTMIKDLQKFGARIIVCGQAMTFLGLEMGDCLLINLRVISFMM
;
A
#
# COMPACT_ATOMS: atom_id res chain seq x y z
N MET A 1 -18.56 10.51 6.27
CA MET A 1 -18.62 10.68 7.74
C MET A 1 -17.66 11.77 8.17
N ALA A 2 -16.34 11.56 8.08
CA ALA A 2 -15.32 12.52 8.49
C ALA A 2 -15.56 13.93 7.95
N LEU A 3 -15.78 14.08 6.64
CA LEU A 3 -16.08 15.40 6.03
C LEU A 3 -17.39 16.02 6.53
N ARG A 4 -18.47 15.23 6.66
CA ARG A 4 -19.73 15.72 7.23
C ARG A 4 -19.56 16.20 8.68
N SER A 5 -18.84 15.44 9.51
CA SER A 5 -18.54 15.84 10.89
C SER A 5 -17.66 17.09 10.93
N TYR A 6 -16.73 17.23 9.99
CA TYR A 6 -15.92 18.45 9.80
C TYR A 6 -16.79 19.65 9.45
N ASP A 7 -17.69 19.52 8.47
CA ASP A 7 -18.56 20.62 8.02
C ASP A 7 -19.48 21.10 9.15
N LEU A 8 -20.11 20.17 9.88
CA LEU A 8 -20.94 20.49 11.04
C LEU A 8 -20.14 21.19 12.14
N ALA A 9 -18.92 20.71 12.42
CA ALA A 9 -18.03 21.35 13.38
C ALA A 9 -17.59 22.75 12.92
N MET A 10 -17.31 22.95 11.63
CA MET A 10 -16.97 24.27 11.08
C MET A 10 -18.15 25.26 11.16
N ILE A 11 -19.37 24.81 10.88
CA ILE A 11 -20.58 25.63 11.04
C ILE A 11 -20.74 26.06 12.50
N LYS A 12 -20.62 25.12 13.44
CA LYS A 12 -20.74 25.42 14.86
C LYS A 12 -19.61 26.27 15.42
N ASP A 13 -18.40 26.11 14.92
CA ASP A 13 -17.26 26.94 15.34
C ASP A 13 -17.43 28.41 14.94
N LYS A 14 -18.14 28.70 13.83
CA LYS A 14 -18.53 30.08 13.45
C LYS A 14 -19.56 30.69 14.40
N GLU A 15 -20.49 29.89 14.90
CA GLU A 15 -21.52 30.33 15.87
C GLU A 15 -20.93 30.48 17.29
N LYS A 16 -20.01 29.57 17.65
CA LYS A 16 -19.35 29.51 18.96
C LYS A 16 -17.86 29.20 18.77
N PRO A 17 -17.00 30.22 18.72
CA PRO A 17 -15.56 30.04 18.52
C PRO A 17 -14.93 29.10 19.54
N GLY A 18 -14.11 28.15 19.06
CA GLY A 18 -13.43 27.15 19.88
C GLY A 18 -14.24 25.88 20.13
N SER A 19 -15.42 25.74 19.52
CA SER A 19 -16.28 24.55 19.68
C SER A 19 -15.96 23.41 18.71
N PHE A 20 -15.12 23.65 17.70
CA PHE A 20 -14.83 22.69 16.63
C PHE A 20 -14.50 21.28 17.13
N ASP A 21 -13.49 21.13 18.00
CA ASP A 21 -13.01 19.81 18.43
C ASP A 21 -14.08 19.00 19.16
N GLN A 22 -14.84 19.67 20.04
CA GLN A 22 -15.92 19.04 20.80
C GLN A 22 -17.03 18.57 19.86
N VAL A 23 -17.49 19.45 18.98
CA VAL A 23 -18.57 19.13 18.03
C VAL A 23 -18.13 18.04 17.06
N PHE A 24 -16.91 18.15 16.52
CA PHE A 24 -16.38 17.13 15.62
C PHE A 24 -16.35 15.75 16.27
N LYS A 25 -15.78 15.64 17.50
CA LYS A 25 -15.71 14.37 18.23
C LYS A 25 -17.10 13.79 18.47
N GLN A 26 -18.07 14.61 18.87
CA GLN A 26 -19.44 14.17 19.12
C GLN A 26 -20.12 13.65 17.84
N GLU A 27 -20.06 14.43 16.75
CA GLU A 27 -20.67 14.06 15.46
C GLU A 27 -20.00 12.83 14.85
N TYR A 28 -18.67 12.78 14.88
CA TYR A 28 -17.91 11.66 14.36
C TYR A 28 -18.17 10.39 15.15
N SER A 29 -18.14 10.45 16.49
CA SER A 29 -18.43 9.30 17.36
C SER A 29 -19.81 8.72 17.10
N THR A 30 -20.82 9.59 17.03
CA THR A 30 -22.22 9.20 16.77
C THR A 30 -22.32 8.45 15.45
N ALA A 31 -21.74 8.99 14.38
CA ALA A 31 -21.75 8.36 13.07
C ALA A 31 -20.88 7.08 13.01
N TYR A 32 -19.74 7.06 13.70
CA TYR A 32 -18.82 5.90 13.75
C TYR A 32 -19.48 4.72 14.45
N ASN A 33 -20.22 4.94 15.53
CA ASN A 33 -20.89 3.89 16.29
C ASN A 33 -22.01 3.19 15.51
N GLN A 34 -22.60 3.88 14.52
CA GLN A 34 -23.60 3.30 13.61
C GLN A 34 -22.99 2.48 12.46
N LEU A 35 -21.66 2.45 12.33
CA LEU A 35 -21.01 1.68 11.27
C LEU A 35 -21.08 0.18 11.53
N SER A 36 -21.32 -0.57 10.45
CA SER A 36 -21.06 -2.01 10.43
C SER A 36 -19.58 -2.29 10.65
N PHE A 37 -19.25 -3.50 11.09
CA PHE A 37 -17.87 -3.93 11.31
C PHE A 37 -16.97 -3.66 10.09
N ARG A 38 -17.39 -4.06 8.89
CA ARG A 38 -16.63 -3.83 7.65
C ARG A 38 -16.37 -2.34 7.40
N LYS A 39 -17.33 -1.46 7.72
CA LYS A 39 -17.15 -0.01 7.58
C LYS A 39 -16.20 0.55 8.65
N LYS A 40 -16.17 -0.02 9.86
CA LYS A 40 -15.18 0.32 10.90
C LYS A 40 -13.77 -0.11 10.50
N VAL A 41 -13.62 -1.31 9.93
CA VAL A 41 -12.34 -1.77 9.34
C VAL A 41 -11.87 -0.83 8.22
N ALA A 42 -12.77 -0.44 7.30
CA ALA A 42 -12.42 0.51 6.25
C ALA A 42 -12.02 1.90 6.80
N ALA A 43 -12.67 2.37 7.87
CA ALA A 43 -12.29 3.62 8.54
C ALA A 43 -10.92 3.51 9.23
N ALA A 44 -10.56 2.33 9.75
CA ALA A 44 -9.28 2.05 10.38
C ALA A 44 -8.10 2.02 9.39
N PHE A 45 -8.35 1.89 8.08
CA PHE A 45 -7.30 1.98 7.05
C PHE A 45 -6.76 3.40 6.86
N PHE A 46 -7.36 4.39 7.50
CA PHE A 46 -6.87 5.76 7.46
C PHE A 46 -5.56 5.88 8.25
N ASP A 47 -4.44 5.73 7.52
CA ASP A 47 -3.10 5.72 8.09
C ASP A 47 -2.55 7.14 8.33
N THR A 48 -1.99 7.35 9.52
CA THR A 48 -1.14 8.48 9.87
C THR A 48 -0.01 8.77 8.87
N SER A 49 0.53 7.75 8.21
CA SER A 49 1.59 7.92 7.21
C SER A 49 1.09 8.70 5.98
N ALA A 50 -0.16 8.48 5.55
CA ALA A 50 -0.76 9.18 4.43
C ALA A 50 -0.95 10.68 4.75
N VAL A 51 -1.34 11.01 5.98
CA VAL A 51 -1.46 12.42 6.43
C VAL A 51 -0.08 13.07 6.52
N THR A 52 0.92 12.35 7.04
CA THR A 52 2.31 12.83 7.13
C THR A 52 2.90 13.09 5.75
N GLN A 53 2.71 12.17 4.81
CA GLN A 53 3.15 12.33 3.43
C GLN A 53 2.40 13.47 2.73
N SER A 54 1.08 13.57 2.93
CA SER A 54 0.29 14.67 2.35
C SER A 54 0.74 16.04 2.83
N LYS A 55 1.14 16.16 4.11
CA LYS A 55 1.72 17.39 4.65
C LYS A 55 3.03 17.73 3.96
N LYS A 56 3.92 16.75 3.78
CA LYS A 56 5.19 16.91 3.05
C LYS A 56 4.93 17.33 1.59
N ASP A 57 4.06 16.61 0.89
CA ASP A 57 3.71 16.88 -0.51
C ASP A 57 3.09 18.27 -0.70
N TYR A 58 2.25 18.70 0.24
CA TYR A 58 1.69 20.05 0.25
C TYR A 58 2.78 21.10 0.44
N THR A 59 3.68 20.91 1.41
CA THR A 59 4.82 21.82 1.63
C THR A 59 5.68 21.92 0.38
N GLU A 60 6.17 20.80 -0.16
CA GLU A 60 7.02 20.76 -1.35
C GLU A 60 6.34 21.42 -2.56
N PHE A 61 5.05 21.14 -2.77
CA PHE A 61 4.27 21.77 -3.82
C PHE A 61 4.22 23.28 -3.64
N THR A 62 3.81 23.77 -2.46
CA THR A 62 3.71 25.23 -2.22
C THR A 62 5.05 25.95 -2.30
N GLU A 63 6.15 25.32 -1.87
CA GLU A 63 7.50 25.88 -1.98
C GLU A 63 7.97 26.00 -3.43
N LYS A 64 7.70 24.98 -4.26
CA LYS A 64 7.98 25.02 -5.70
C LYS A 64 7.30 26.25 -6.35
N PHE A 65 6.01 26.44 -6.12
CA PHE A 65 5.26 27.55 -6.72
C PHE A 65 5.66 28.93 -6.17
N LYS A 66 6.05 29.02 -4.89
CA LYS A 66 6.65 30.24 -4.33
C LYS A 66 7.98 30.60 -4.99
N LYS A 67 8.79 29.59 -5.32
CA LYS A 67 10.10 29.75 -5.96
C LYS A 67 9.96 30.11 -7.44
N ASP A 68 9.15 29.35 -8.17
CA ASP A 68 9.01 29.47 -9.61
C ASP A 68 8.17 30.70 -10.01
N LYS A 69 7.36 31.23 -9.07
CA LYS A 69 6.47 32.39 -9.25
C LYS A 69 5.67 32.37 -10.56
N PRO A 70 4.97 31.28 -10.91
CA PRO A 70 4.18 31.28 -12.11
C PRO A 70 2.94 32.16 -11.93
N ASP A 71 2.55 32.87 -12.98
CA ASP A 71 1.36 33.73 -12.99
C ASP A 71 0.04 32.95 -13.03
N SER A 72 0.09 31.63 -13.27
CA SER A 72 -1.08 30.75 -13.29
C SER A 72 -0.73 29.29 -12.99
N LEU A 73 -1.74 28.52 -12.59
CA LEU A 73 -1.67 27.06 -12.48
C LEU A 73 -2.41 26.44 -13.67
N THR A 74 -1.88 25.33 -14.19
CA THR A 74 -2.68 24.46 -15.07
C THR A 74 -3.83 23.81 -14.30
N ASN A 75 -4.84 23.29 -15.00
CA ASN A 75 -5.94 22.57 -14.36
C ASN A 75 -5.46 21.37 -13.53
N GLU A 76 -4.47 20.61 -14.04
CA GLU A 76 -3.89 19.48 -13.32
C GLU A 76 -3.16 19.92 -12.04
N GLU A 77 -2.43 21.03 -12.09
CA GLU A 77 -1.75 21.59 -10.93
C GLU A 77 -2.74 22.16 -9.90
N ALA A 78 -3.80 22.83 -10.34
CA ALA A 78 -4.85 23.35 -9.47
C ALA A 78 -5.59 22.21 -8.75
N GLN A 79 -5.92 21.13 -9.47
CA GLN A 79 -6.53 19.95 -8.87
C GLN A 79 -5.59 19.27 -7.88
N SER A 80 -4.32 19.12 -8.25
CA SER A 80 -3.30 18.56 -7.36
C SER A 80 -3.08 19.41 -6.10
N LEU A 81 -3.14 20.74 -6.22
CA LEU A 81 -3.07 21.65 -5.09
C LEU A 81 -4.27 21.47 -4.16
N LEU A 82 -5.48 21.39 -4.71
CA LEU A 82 -6.70 21.20 -3.94
C LEU A 82 -6.67 19.89 -3.15
N ASP A 83 -6.28 18.78 -3.79
CA ASP A 83 -6.17 17.47 -3.15
C ASP A 83 -5.18 17.50 -1.99
N LYS A 84 -3.99 18.07 -2.21
CA LYS A 84 -2.94 18.22 -1.18
C LYS A 84 -3.39 19.15 -0.06
N TYR A 85 -4.09 20.24 -0.38
CA TYR A 85 -4.61 21.17 0.60
C TYR A 85 -5.65 20.51 1.50
N ILE A 86 -6.63 19.79 0.93
CA ILE A 86 -7.63 19.04 1.71
C ILE A 86 -6.92 18.04 2.61
N ALA A 87 -5.95 17.29 2.07
CA ALA A 87 -5.24 16.28 2.84
C ALA A 87 -4.39 16.87 3.98
N ASN A 88 -3.73 18.01 3.75
CA ASN A 88 -2.96 18.68 4.79
C ASN A 88 -3.85 19.40 5.83
N SER A 89 -4.83 20.18 5.39
CA SER A 89 -5.61 21.08 6.25
C SER A 89 -6.77 20.37 6.94
N VAL A 90 -7.61 19.66 6.19
CA VAL A 90 -8.79 18.98 6.72
C VAL A 90 -8.34 17.73 7.46
N TYR A 91 -7.69 16.78 6.77
CA TYR A 91 -7.28 15.53 7.41
C TYR A 91 -6.22 15.73 8.50
N GLY A 92 -5.30 16.68 8.34
CA GLY A 92 -4.36 17.03 9.41
C GLY A 92 -5.06 17.52 10.70
N LYS A 93 -6.15 18.28 10.58
CA LYS A 93 -6.93 18.74 11.74
C LYS A 93 -7.72 17.62 12.39
N ILE A 94 -8.37 16.76 11.58
CA ILE A 94 -9.30 15.76 12.12
C ILE A 94 -8.65 14.42 12.46
N GLN A 95 -7.50 14.07 11.87
CA GLN A 95 -6.85 12.78 12.13
C GLN A 95 -6.61 12.54 13.63
N PRO A 96 -6.06 13.48 14.42
CA PRO A 96 -5.86 13.27 15.85
C PRO A 96 -7.19 13.04 16.58
N LEU A 97 -8.26 13.73 16.15
CA LEU A 97 -9.59 13.63 16.75
C LEU A 97 -10.30 12.31 16.43
N MET A 98 -10.04 11.75 15.23
CA MET A 98 -10.58 10.45 14.80
C MET A 98 -9.77 9.27 15.33
N SER A 99 -8.47 9.47 15.60
CA SER A 99 -7.51 8.40 15.92
C SER A 99 -7.97 7.48 17.06
N VAL A 100 -8.67 8.01 18.06
CA VAL A 100 -9.21 7.24 19.19
C VAL A 100 -10.19 6.14 18.74
N TYR A 101 -10.93 6.38 17.65
CA TYR A 101 -11.89 5.43 17.08
C TYR A 101 -11.26 4.51 16.05
N THR A 102 -10.33 5.05 15.25
CA THR A 102 -9.72 4.29 14.15
C THR A 102 -8.58 3.39 14.61
N SER A 103 -7.96 3.65 15.77
CA SER A 103 -6.80 2.89 16.27
C SER A 103 -7.15 1.65 17.10
N ASP A 104 -8.44 1.30 17.22
CA ASP A 104 -8.85 0.06 17.91
C ASP A 104 -8.27 -1.16 17.18
N PRO A 105 -7.43 -1.99 17.85
CA PRO A 105 -6.79 -3.16 17.24
C PRO A 105 -7.76 -4.14 16.59
N LYS A 106 -9.02 -4.19 17.04
CA LYS A 106 -10.07 -5.05 16.47
C LYS A 106 -10.39 -4.73 15.01
N TYR A 107 -10.19 -3.49 14.59
CA TYR A 107 -10.50 -3.01 13.24
C TYR A 107 -9.25 -2.77 12.40
N GLN A 108 -8.07 -2.81 13.03
CA GLN A 108 -6.79 -2.53 12.39
C GLN A 108 -6.32 -3.67 11.50
N MET A 109 -5.65 -3.28 10.42
CA MET A 109 -4.97 -4.22 9.53
C MET A 109 -3.74 -4.80 10.23
N MET A 110 -3.50 -6.09 10.03
CA MET A 110 -2.38 -6.81 10.65
C MET A 110 -1.31 -7.19 9.62
N PHE A 111 -0.05 -7.16 10.07
CA PHE A 111 1.13 -7.53 9.28
C PHE A 111 2.02 -8.52 10.06
N PRO A 112 1.55 -9.76 10.29
CA PRO A 112 2.17 -10.69 11.23
C PRO A 112 3.52 -11.27 10.76
N ALA A 113 3.89 -11.15 9.48
CA ALA A 113 5.18 -11.59 8.96
C ALA A 113 5.86 -10.56 8.05
N ILE A 114 5.24 -10.20 6.93
CA ILE A 114 5.77 -9.23 5.97
C ILE A 114 5.15 -7.85 6.26
N LYS A 115 5.99 -6.84 6.55
CA LYS A 115 5.56 -5.49 6.97
C LYS A 115 5.71 -4.45 5.85
N GLY A 116 5.17 -3.25 6.06
CA GLY A 116 5.54 -2.05 5.31
C GLY A 116 4.74 -1.77 4.05
N TYR A 117 3.68 -2.55 3.77
CA TYR A 117 2.94 -2.43 2.51
C TYR A 117 1.45 -2.70 2.69
N ASN A 118 0.62 -1.69 2.47
CA ASN A 118 -0.85 -1.80 2.67
C ASN A 118 -1.49 -3.00 1.95
N TRP A 119 -0.98 -3.39 0.78
CA TRP A 119 -1.53 -4.53 0.04
C TRP A 119 -1.19 -5.90 0.64
N ALA A 120 -0.14 -5.99 1.47
CA ALA A 120 0.26 -7.21 2.15
C ALA A 120 -0.55 -7.50 3.43
N GLY A 121 -1.40 -6.56 3.87
CA GLY A 121 -2.01 -6.65 5.18
C GLY A 121 -3.27 -7.50 5.23
N VAL A 122 -3.55 -7.99 6.43
CA VAL A 122 -4.72 -8.82 6.72
C VAL A 122 -5.76 -7.96 7.41
N ALA A 123 -6.89 -7.77 6.74
CA ALA A 123 -8.04 -7.11 7.32
C ALA A 123 -8.79 -8.08 8.26
N PRO A 124 -9.23 -7.63 9.44
CA PRO A 124 -10.14 -8.41 10.28
C PRO A 124 -11.45 -8.73 9.54
N VAL A 125 -11.97 -9.94 9.74
CA VAL A 125 -13.24 -10.42 9.14
C VAL A 125 -14.11 -11.03 10.24
N GLN A 126 -15.43 -10.83 10.14
CA GLN A 126 -16.42 -11.46 11.04
C GLN A 126 -17.06 -12.68 10.38
N ASN A 127 -17.63 -13.56 11.21
CA ASN A 127 -18.36 -14.76 10.78
C ASN A 127 -17.48 -15.69 9.92
N VAL A 128 -16.23 -15.89 10.36
CA VAL A 128 -15.27 -16.76 9.68
C VAL A 128 -15.71 -18.21 9.84
N THR A 129 -15.96 -18.88 8.71
CA THR A 129 -16.35 -20.30 8.66
C THR A 129 -15.21 -21.21 8.23
N GLU A 130 -14.14 -20.64 7.65
CA GLU A 130 -13.00 -21.37 7.11
C GLU A 130 -11.69 -20.68 7.51
N LEU A 131 -10.75 -21.47 8.02
CA LEU A 131 -9.42 -21.02 8.43
C LEU A 131 -8.36 -22.02 7.99
N ALA A 132 -7.14 -21.54 7.76
CA ALA A 132 -6.00 -22.43 7.58
C ALA A 132 -5.77 -23.23 8.87
N ASP A 133 -5.49 -24.53 8.73
CA ASP A 133 -5.15 -25.39 9.86
C ASP A 133 -3.75 -25.01 10.38
N PRO A 134 -3.63 -24.53 11.63
CA PRO A 134 -2.34 -24.11 12.20
C PRO A 134 -1.32 -25.24 12.30
N ASN A 135 -1.74 -26.51 12.24
CA ASN A 135 -0.87 -27.68 12.35
C ASN A 135 -0.35 -28.19 11.01
N MET A 136 -0.90 -27.73 9.89
CA MET A 136 -0.45 -28.13 8.56
C MET A 136 0.87 -27.46 8.15
N LYS A 137 1.61 -28.14 7.27
CA LYS A 137 2.69 -27.54 6.49
C LYS A 137 2.17 -27.11 5.13
N TYR A 138 2.28 -25.83 4.82
CA TYR A 138 1.83 -25.23 3.58
C TYR A 138 2.99 -25.07 2.62
N LYS A 139 2.85 -25.60 1.40
CA LYS A 139 3.77 -25.39 0.29
C LYS A 139 3.05 -24.55 -0.77
N LEU A 140 3.35 -23.26 -0.79
CA LEU A 140 2.71 -22.28 -1.65
C LEU A 140 3.53 -22.08 -2.92
N LEU A 141 2.97 -22.44 -4.07
CA LEU A 141 3.50 -22.10 -5.39
C LEU A 141 2.65 -20.96 -5.95
N MET A 142 3.29 -19.86 -6.33
CA MET A 142 2.62 -18.70 -6.90
C MET A 142 3.31 -18.26 -8.18
N GLU A 143 2.51 -17.87 -9.16
CA GLU A 143 2.99 -17.44 -10.46
C GLU A 143 2.70 -15.95 -10.66
N LEU A 144 3.71 -15.19 -11.12
CA LEU A 144 3.63 -13.78 -11.44
C LEU A 144 3.89 -13.58 -12.92
N THR A 145 2.93 -12.98 -13.62
CA THR A 145 2.94 -12.88 -15.10
C THR A 145 2.83 -11.43 -15.58
N GLY A 146 2.03 -10.63 -14.87
CA GLY A 146 1.69 -9.27 -15.25
C GLY A 146 2.46 -8.21 -14.48
N PHE A 147 2.96 -7.21 -15.20
CA PHE A 147 3.39 -5.93 -14.64
C PHE A 147 3.42 -4.88 -15.74
N ALA A 148 2.85 -3.70 -15.46
CA ALA A 148 2.92 -2.52 -16.34
C ALA A 148 2.77 -2.88 -17.83
N ALA A 149 1.63 -3.51 -18.16
CA ALA A 149 1.31 -3.88 -19.52
C ALA A 149 1.38 -2.67 -20.45
N LYS A 150 1.55 -2.90 -21.75
CA LYS A 150 1.64 -1.82 -22.74
C LYS A 150 0.45 -0.87 -22.62
N GLY A 151 0.72 0.43 -22.46
CA GLY A 151 -0.31 1.46 -22.22
C GLY A 151 -0.70 1.66 -20.75
N GLN A 152 -0.08 0.93 -19.82
CA GLN A 152 -0.28 1.05 -18.36
C GLN A 152 1.04 1.33 -17.62
N GLU A 153 2.06 1.86 -18.29
CA GLU A 153 3.40 2.10 -17.73
C GLU A 153 3.39 3.09 -16.55
N LYS A 154 2.33 3.91 -16.43
CA LYS A 154 2.12 4.79 -15.27
C LYS A 154 2.03 4.00 -13.95
N THR A 155 1.50 2.76 -13.98
CA THR A 155 1.44 1.90 -12.79
C THR A 155 2.83 1.59 -12.25
N ALA A 156 3.83 1.33 -13.13
CA ALA A 156 5.22 1.11 -12.72
C ALA A 156 5.89 2.32 -12.06
N LYS A 157 5.34 3.54 -12.21
CA LYS A 157 5.90 4.75 -11.59
C LYS A 157 5.35 5.01 -10.19
N ASN A 158 4.20 4.43 -9.85
CA ASN A 158 3.46 4.82 -8.66
C ASN A 158 3.08 3.63 -7.77
N GLU A 159 3.18 2.40 -8.30
CA GLU A 159 2.63 1.21 -7.65
C GLU A 159 3.66 0.07 -7.65
N ILE A 160 3.56 -0.73 -6.59
CA ILE A 160 4.24 -2.03 -6.50
C ILE A 160 3.44 -3.02 -7.34
N ASN A 161 4.12 -4.01 -7.92
CA ASN A 161 3.48 -5.14 -8.57
C ASN A 161 2.50 -5.83 -7.61
N GLY A 162 1.21 -5.80 -7.95
CA GLY A 162 0.15 -6.38 -7.11
C GLY A 162 0.32 -7.87 -6.84
N GLY A 163 0.95 -8.61 -7.75
CA GLY A 163 1.28 -10.02 -7.57
C GLY A 163 2.34 -10.25 -6.48
N ILE A 164 3.36 -9.41 -6.40
CA ILE A 164 4.33 -9.44 -5.29
C ILE A 164 3.62 -9.12 -3.96
N GLY A 165 2.72 -8.14 -3.96
CA GLY A 165 1.89 -7.82 -2.81
C GLY A 165 1.00 -8.98 -2.37
N GLU A 166 0.43 -9.72 -3.31
CA GLU A 166 -0.43 -10.88 -3.05
C GLU A 166 0.35 -12.06 -2.45
N VAL A 167 1.60 -12.27 -2.87
CA VAL A 167 2.51 -13.24 -2.23
C VAL A 167 2.67 -12.90 -0.74
N ALA A 168 3.00 -11.64 -0.44
CA ALA A 168 3.17 -11.17 0.95
C ALA A 168 1.86 -11.30 1.74
N ARG A 169 0.72 -10.97 1.13
CA ARG A 169 -0.60 -11.10 1.73
C ARG A 169 -0.94 -12.53 2.08
N LYS A 170 -0.68 -13.49 1.18
CA LYS A 170 -0.93 -14.92 1.43
C LYS A 170 -0.08 -15.44 2.58
N ILE A 171 1.19 -15.05 2.68
CA ILE A 171 2.03 -15.37 3.84
C ILE A 171 1.38 -14.83 5.12
N ASN A 172 1.05 -13.54 5.14
CA ASN A 172 0.44 -12.90 6.29
C ASN A 172 -0.91 -13.53 6.68
N LEU A 173 -1.75 -13.94 5.72
CA LEU A 173 -3.02 -14.62 5.96
C LEU A 173 -2.84 -15.95 6.70
N HIS A 174 -1.86 -16.77 6.29
CA HIS A 174 -1.57 -18.04 6.98
C HIS A 174 -1.08 -17.80 8.40
N VAL A 175 -0.17 -16.84 8.60
CA VAL A 175 0.34 -16.52 9.93
C VAL A 175 -0.76 -15.91 10.81
N ALA A 176 -1.64 -15.08 10.26
CA ALA A 176 -2.80 -14.54 10.97
C ALA A 176 -3.80 -15.63 11.38
N ALA A 177 -3.90 -16.72 10.61
CA ALA A 177 -4.68 -17.90 10.96
C ALA A 177 -3.99 -18.82 11.99
N GLY A 178 -2.78 -18.47 12.45
CA GLY A 178 -2.04 -19.21 13.47
C GLY A 178 -1.04 -20.23 12.94
N VAL A 179 -0.84 -20.32 11.61
CA VAL A 179 0.17 -21.20 11.02
C VAL A 179 1.57 -20.69 11.40
N PRO A 180 2.42 -21.48 12.05
CA PRO A 180 3.79 -21.07 12.37
C PRO A 180 4.57 -20.74 11.09
N GLN A 181 5.35 -19.65 11.08
CA GLN A 181 6.11 -19.23 9.89
C GLN A 181 7.00 -20.35 9.33
N LYS A 182 7.61 -21.15 10.20
CA LYS A 182 8.43 -22.33 9.82
C LYS A 182 7.68 -23.43 9.06
N ASN A 183 6.35 -23.40 9.05
CA ASN A 183 5.48 -24.35 8.35
C ASN A 183 5.00 -23.79 7.01
N ILE A 184 5.46 -22.62 6.57
CA ILE A 184 5.05 -21.98 5.32
C ILE A 184 6.24 -21.92 4.37
N ASP A 185 6.28 -22.84 3.41
CA ASP A 185 7.25 -22.84 2.32
C ASP A 185 6.67 -22.08 1.12
N VAL A 186 7.40 -21.09 0.60
CA VAL A 186 6.93 -20.28 -0.53
C VAL A 186 7.89 -20.35 -1.71
N VAL A 187 7.33 -20.62 -2.89
CA VAL A 187 7.99 -20.51 -4.19
C VAL A 187 7.19 -19.56 -5.06
N VAL A 188 7.87 -18.55 -5.59
CA VAL A 188 7.32 -17.59 -6.53
C VAL A 188 8.01 -17.79 -7.87
N ILE A 189 7.21 -18.06 -8.88
CA ILE A 189 7.62 -18.24 -10.25
C ILE A 189 7.30 -16.96 -11.02
N VAL A 190 8.29 -16.37 -11.71
CA VAL A 190 8.14 -15.09 -12.40
C VAL A 190 8.44 -15.26 -13.88
N HIS A 191 7.49 -14.89 -14.73
CA HIS A 191 7.66 -14.90 -16.18
C HIS A 191 6.95 -13.69 -16.83
N ALA A 192 7.13 -13.55 -18.14
CA ALA A 192 6.54 -12.48 -18.94
C ALA A 192 6.80 -11.08 -18.35
N GLY A 193 5.81 -10.17 -18.39
CA GLY A 193 5.96 -8.77 -17.98
C GLY A 193 6.35 -8.60 -16.51
N ALA A 194 6.01 -9.55 -15.64
CA ALA A 194 6.36 -9.50 -14.23
C ALA A 194 7.88 -9.45 -13.97
N LEU A 195 8.70 -9.89 -14.92
CA LEU A 195 10.16 -9.78 -14.82
C LEU A 195 10.63 -8.32 -14.68
N PHE A 196 9.90 -7.36 -15.25
CA PHE A 196 10.26 -5.95 -15.11
C PHE A 196 10.10 -5.43 -13.67
N ALA A 197 9.29 -6.08 -12.83
CA ALA A 197 9.20 -5.75 -11.41
C ALA A 197 10.45 -6.17 -10.62
N LEU A 198 11.24 -7.10 -11.16
CA LEU A 198 12.48 -7.61 -10.55
C LEU A 198 13.73 -6.83 -10.97
N LEU A 199 13.63 -5.82 -11.84
CA LEU A 199 14.82 -5.07 -12.27
C LEU A 199 15.53 -4.40 -11.09
N ASN A 200 16.85 -4.29 -11.15
CA ASN A 200 17.59 -3.45 -10.22
C ASN A 200 17.24 -1.96 -10.42
N ASN A 201 17.59 -1.11 -9.46
CA ASN A 201 17.24 0.32 -9.52
C ASN A 201 17.76 1.01 -10.78
N GLU A 202 18.96 0.66 -11.25
CA GLU A 202 19.54 1.27 -12.44
C GLU A 202 18.70 0.98 -13.69
N LYS A 203 18.38 -0.29 -13.94
CA LYS A 203 17.59 -0.73 -15.09
C LYS A 203 16.14 -0.28 -14.99
N TYR A 204 15.55 -0.34 -13.79
CA TYR A 204 14.20 0.13 -13.55
C TYR A 204 14.09 1.64 -13.80
N LYS A 205 15.07 2.43 -13.35
CA LYS A 205 15.11 3.88 -13.56
C LYS A 205 15.31 4.25 -15.02
N ARG A 206 16.14 3.52 -15.76
CA ARG A 206 16.25 3.71 -17.22
C ARG A 206 14.91 3.45 -17.93
N LYS A 207 14.12 2.46 -17.47
CA LYS A 207 12.85 2.08 -18.10
C LYS A 207 11.66 2.96 -17.69
N TYR A 208 11.57 3.32 -16.40
CA TYR A 208 10.39 3.95 -15.80
C TYR A 208 10.66 5.32 -15.17
N GLY A 209 11.92 5.75 -15.09
CA GLY A 209 12.31 7.08 -14.59
C GLY A 209 12.39 7.22 -13.07
N ILE A 210 12.16 6.14 -12.32
CA ILE A 210 12.23 6.11 -10.85
C ILE A 210 13.03 4.90 -10.36
N ASP A 211 13.44 4.90 -9.10
CA ASP A 211 14.00 3.71 -8.48
C ASP A 211 12.92 2.62 -8.34
N ASN A 212 13.29 1.34 -8.29
CA ASN A 212 12.32 0.25 -8.29
C ASN A 212 11.53 0.20 -6.96
N PRO A 213 10.21 0.49 -6.96
CA PRO A 213 9.40 0.48 -5.74
C PRO A 213 9.20 -0.92 -5.15
N ASN A 214 9.43 -1.97 -5.94
CA ASN A 214 9.27 -3.37 -5.52
C ASN A 214 10.44 -3.88 -4.65
N THR A 215 11.58 -3.18 -4.65
CA THR A 215 12.85 -3.66 -4.08
C THR A 215 12.73 -4.10 -2.62
N THR A 216 12.11 -3.27 -1.79
CA THR A 216 12.04 -3.55 -0.35
C THR A 216 11.12 -4.74 -0.04
N MET A 217 9.98 -4.88 -0.74
CA MET A 217 9.08 -6.03 -0.57
C MET A 217 9.73 -7.34 -1.02
N ILE A 218 10.44 -7.32 -2.15
CA ILE A 218 11.18 -8.49 -2.66
C ILE A 218 12.20 -8.95 -1.63
N LYS A 219 12.95 -8.01 -1.02
CA LYS A 219 13.90 -8.31 0.06
C LYS A 219 13.22 -8.91 1.28
N ASP A 220 12.07 -8.38 1.71
CA ASP A 220 11.33 -8.90 2.85
C ASP A 220 10.81 -10.32 2.59
N LEU A 221 10.31 -10.60 1.38
CA LEU A 221 9.90 -11.94 0.97
C LEU A 221 11.09 -12.92 1.01
N GLN A 222 12.25 -12.51 0.53
CA GLN A 222 13.45 -13.35 0.56
C GLN A 222 13.97 -13.57 1.97
N LYS A 223 13.90 -12.55 2.83
CA LYS A 223 14.25 -12.65 4.26
C LYS A 223 13.31 -13.60 5.00
N PHE A 224 12.04 -13.64 4.62
CA PHE A 224 11.09 -14.64 5.11
C PHE A 224 11.44 -16.07 4.65
N GLY A 225 12.19 -16.21 3.55
CA GLY A 225 12.60 -17.50 2.98
C GLY A 225 11.87 -17.85 1.67
N ALA A 226 11.08 -16.94 1.10
CA ALA A 226 10.45 -17.17 -0.20
C ALA A 226 11.50 -17.32 -1.30
N ARG A 227 11.38 -18.39 -2.09
CA ARG A 227 12.25 -18.65 -3.24
C ARG A 227 11.66 -18.01 -4.49
N ILE A 228 12.36 -17.05 -5.08
CA ILE A 228 11.95 -16.41 -6.33
C ILE A 228 12.71 -17.04 -7.49
N ILE A 229 11.98 -17.64 -8.41
CA ILE A 229 12.49 -18.35 -9.59
C ILE A 229 12.01 -17.61 -10.83
N VAL A 230 12.91 -17.39 -11.76
CA VAL A 230 12.71 -16.63 -12.98
C VAL A 230 12.74 -17.57 -14.20
N CYS A 231 11.78 -17.37 -15.11
CA CYS A 231 11.74 -18.07 -16.38
C CYS A 231 12.85 -17.55 -17.32
N GLY A 232 13.85 -18.38 -17.59
CA GLY A 232 15.00 -18.04 -18.44
C GLY A 232 14.61 -17.77 -19.89
N GLN A 233 13.65 -18.50 -20.45
CA GLN A 233 13.13 -18.23 -21.80
C GLN A 233 12.49 -16.85 -21.88
N ALA A 234 11.71 -16.47 -20.87
CA ALA A 234 11.10 -15.14 -20.83
C ALA A 234 12.17 -14.04 -20.73
N MET A 235 13.26 -14.26 -19.97
CA MET A 235 14.39 -13.34 -19.97
C MET A 235 15.00 -13.20 -21.36
N THR A 236 15.23 -14.31 -22.07
CA THR A 236 15.76 -14.29 -23.44
C THR A 236 14.85 -13.50 -24.38
N PHE A 237 13.54 -13.74 -24.38
CA PHE A 237 12.60 -13.01 -25.23
C PHE A 237 12.52 -11.51 -24.91
N LEU A 238 12.77 -11.12 -23.66
CA LEU A 238 12.76 -9.73 -23.22
C LEU A 238 14.13 -9.05 -23.30
N GLY A 239 15.18 -9.77 -23.73
CA GLY A 239 16.54 -9.24 -23.77
C GLY A 239 17.08 -8.85 -22.39
N LEU A 240 16.72 -9.63 -21.35
CA LEU A 240 17.16 -9.41 -19.98
C LEU A 240 18.26 -10.39 -19.59
N GLU A 241 19.23 -9.91 -18.83
CA GLU A 241 20.26 -10.72 -18.18
C GLU A 241 20.06 -10.80 -16.67
N MET A 242 20.69 -11.77 -16.02
CA MET A 242 20.59 -11.89 -14.56
C MET A 242 21.13 -10.69 -13.80
N GLY A 243 22.15 -10.02 -14.35
CA GLY A 243 22.68 -8.77 -13.80
C GLY A 243 21.67 -7.61 -13.81
N ASP A 244 20.63 -7.69 -14.65
CA ASP A 244 19.60 -6.65 -14.75
C ASP A 244 18.58 -6.73 -13.62
N CYS A 245 18.46 -7.88 -12.96
CA CYS A 245 17.52 -8.12 -11.89
C CYS A 245 18.15 -7.90 -10.51
N LEU A 246 17.30 -7.82 -9.47
CA LEU A 246 17.72 -7.75 -8.08
C LEU A 246 18.47 -9.03 -7.69
N LEU A 247 19.76 -8.90 -7.40
CA LEU A 247 20.72 -10.02 -7.31
C LEU A 247 20.58 -10.96 -6.10
N ILE A 248 19.56 -10.84 -5.27
CA ILE A 248 19.47 -11.67 -4.06
C ILE A 248 18.78 -12.99 -4.45
N ASN A 249 19.53 -14.10 -4.47
CA ASN A 249 19.03 -15.48 -4.55
C ASN A 249 18.02 -15.81 -5.68
N LEU A 250 18.03 -15.09 -6.80
CA LEU A 250 17.23 -15.43 -7.98
C LEU A 250 17.77 -16.69 -8.63
N ARG A 251 16.88 -17.62 -8.97
CA ARG A 251 17.21 -18.83 -9.73
C ARG A 251 16.60 -18.74 -11.12
N VAL A 252 17.37 -19.01 -12.16
CA VAL A 252 16.86 -19.10 -13.54
C VAL A 252 16.62 -20.55 -13.88
N ILE A 253 15.49 -20.83 -14.52
CA ILE A 253 15.20 -22.16 -15.08
C ILE A 253 14.92 -22.07 -16.58
N SER A 254 15.44 -23.05 -17.32
CA SER A 254 15.36 -23.08 -18.79
C SER A 254 13.98 -23.51 -19.31
N PHE A 255 13.31 -24.44 -18.62
CA PHE A 255 11.98 -24.93 -19.00
C PHE A 255 11.10 -24.91 -17.75
N MET A 256 9.99 -24.20 -17.84
CA MET A 256 8.99 -24.09 -16.80
C MET A 256 7.74 -24.76 -17.37
N MET A 257 7.40 -25.93 -16.85
CA MET A 257 6.17 -26.65 -17.22
C MET A 257 5.04 -26.24 -16.28
#